data_AF-A0A9E7W6U6-F1
#
_entry.id   AF-A0A9E7W6U6-F1
#
_cell.length_a   1.000
_cell.length_b   1.000
_cell.length_c   1.000
_cell.angle_alpha   90.00
_cell.angle_beta   90.00
_cell.angle_gamma   90.00
#
_symmetry.space_group_name_H-M   'P 1'
#
loop_
_entity.id
_entity.type
_entity.pdbx_description
1 polymer ?
#
loop_
_entity_poly.entity_id
_entity_poly.type
_entity_poly.pdbx_seq_one_letter_code
_entity_poly.pdbx_strand_id
1 'polypeptide(L)'
;MEHYEKSGLAVLAFMVRIAAAVFGGPAGRRAAASTQIFEGILPEKYHKYIGTPAFFDNSPSIDILRRYASLDSKDMALPFWASVYESDGVVTDIWKFISTSLDVYKESKASSFIHINTLSPGEKLKALLASSAIPLAYEAQRIDGKKFYDGGLGGGSNFQGNTPITPLIENEKCSHIIVTHLQDGAFWDRKRFPNVSILEIRPRGISKGKLDMLNFGSGAILEWMEQGYQDAKASIEPVAEGLDTFQRSRKTQDRLIDSASEMTDALKWLKE
;
A
#
# COMPACT_ATOMS: atom_id res chain seq x y z
N MET A 1 -21.43 -33.60 -16.78
CA MET A 1 -20.89 -34.13 -15.50
C MET A 1 -19.42 -33.79 -15.31
N GLU A 2 -18.56 -34.04 -16.29
CA GLU A 2 -17.10 -33.81 -16.20
C GLU A 2 -16.70 -32.35 -15.83
N HIS A 3 -17.45 -31.35 -16.28
CA HIS A 3 -17.22 -29.94 -15.94
C HIS A 3 -17.52 -29.59 -14.47
N TYR A 4 -18.50 -30.27 -13.87
CA TYR A 4 -18.88 -30.10 -12.46
C TYR A 4 -17.88 -30.81 -11.55
N GLU A 5 -17.42 -31.99 -11.95
CA GLU A 5 -16.45 -32.80 -11.23
C GLU A 5 -15.07 -32.12 -11.15
N LYS A 6 -14.60 -31.55 -12.27
CA LYS A 6 -13.37 -30.73 -12.32
C LYS A 6 -13.47 -29.43 -11.51
N SER A 7 -14.68 -28.91 -11.30
CA SER A 7 -14.90 -27.73 -10.43
C SER A 7 -14.94 -28.12 -8.96
N GLY A 8 -15.51 -29.29 -8.62
CA GLY A 8 -15.45 -29.84 -7.26
C GLY A 8 -14.03 -30.20 -6.83
N LEU A 9 -13.22 -30.76 -7.73
CA LEU A 9 -11.82 -31.05 -7.48
C LEU A 9 -10.99 -29.78 -7.26
N ALA A 10 -11.30 -28.69 -7.98
CA ALA A 10 -10.65 -27.40 -7.81
C ALA A 10 -10.96 -26.79 -6.43
N VAL A 11 -12.23 -26.85 -6.01
CA VAL A 11 -12.65 -26.42 -4.66
C VAL A 11 -11.99 -27.30 -3.60
N LEU A 12 -11.92 -28.62 -3.79
CA LEU A 12 -11.27 -29.53 -2.85
C LEU A 12 -9.77 -29.26 -2.73
N ALA A 13 -9.04 -29.16 -3.84
CA ALA A 13 -7.61 -28.85 -3.85
C ALA A 13 -7.32 -27.51 -3.16
N PHE A 14 -8.19 -26.53 -3.39
CA PHE A 14 -8.13 -25.23 -2.76
C PHE A 14 -8.43 -25.29 -1.25
N MET A 15 -9.44 -26.05 -0.82
CA MET A 15 -9.75 -26.27 0.61
C MET A 15 -8.63 -27.02 1.33
N VAL A 16 -8.01 -28.01 0.69
CA VAL A 16 -6.83 -28.71 1.21
C VAL A 16 -5.66 -27.74 1.35
N ARG A 17 -5.46 -26.82 0.41
CA ARG A 17 -4.45 -25.76 0.51
C ARG A 17 -4.74 -24.79 1.66
N ILE A 18 -5.99 -24.39 1.88
CA ILE A 18 -6.39 -23.58 3.04
C ILE A 18 -6.14 -24.34 4.35
N ALA A 19 -6.47 -25.64 4.40
CA ALA A 19 -6.18 -26.46 5.57
C ALA A 19 -4.67 -26.56 5.83
N ALA A 20 -3.86 -26.73 4.79
CA ALA A 20 -2.40 -26.72 4.87
C ALA A 20 -1.84 -25.36 5.33
N ALA A 21 -2.47 -24.27 4.87
CA ALA A 21 -2.12 -22.90 5.22
C ALA A 21 -2.32 -22.58 6.71
N VAL A 22 -3.34 -23.17 7.33
CA VAL A 22 -3.67 -22.97 8.74
C VAL A 22 -2.55 -23.42 9.68
N PHE A 23 -1.72 -24.39 9.26
CA PHE A 23 -0.63 -24.91 10.10
C PHE A 23 0.62 -24.02 10.14
N GLY A 24 0.80 -23.12 9.16
CA GLY A 24 1.94 -22.18 9.09
C GLY A 24 3.33 -22.84 9.14
N GLY A 25 4.38 -22.03 9.07
CA GLY A 25 5.76 -22.42 9.25
C GLY A 25 6.30 -23.42 8.22
N PRO A 26 7.43 -24.09 8.51
CA PRO A 26 8.02 -25.09 7.62
C PRO A 26 7.12 -26.31 7.34
N ALA A 27 6.17 -26.60 8.23
CA ALA A 27 5.22 -27.71 8.07
C ALA A 27 4.08 -27.32 7.11
N GLY A 28 3.49 -26.14 7.28
CA GLY A 28 2.49 -25.58 6.37
C GLY A 28 3.06 -25.35 4.96
N ARG A 29 4.32 -24.90 4.85
CA ARG A 29 5.02 -24.79 3.55
C ARG A 29 5.15 -26.14 2.83
N ARG A 30 5.55 -27.20 3.56
CA ARG A 30 5.64 -28.56 3.00
C ARG A 30 4.27 -29.11 2.61
N ALA A 31 3.25 -28.90 3.43
CA ALA A 31 1.89 -29.32 3.13
C ALA A 31 1.31 -28.55 1.92
N ALA A 32 1.56 -27.25 1.80
CA ALA A 32 1.14 -26.46 0.64
C ALA A 32 1.91 -26.85 -0.65
N ALA A 33 3.20 -27.20 -0.56
CA ALA A 33 3.94 -27.73 -1.71
C ALA A 33 3.34 -29.05 -2.21
N SER A 34 2.80 -29.90 -1.31
CA SER A 34 2.16 -31.16 -1.70
C SER A 34 0.89 -30.98 -2.53
N THR A 35 0.26 -29.79 -2.53
CA THR A 35 -0.92 -29.51 -3.37
C THR A 35 -0.59 -29.29 -4.85
N GLN A 36 0.69 -29.17 -5.21
CA GLN A 36 1.13 -29.11 -6.63
C GLN A 36 0.82 -30.40 -7.39
N ILE A 37 0.62 -31.53 -6.70
CA ILE A 37 0.19 -32.80 -7.31
C ILE A 37 -1.15 -32.62 -8.06
N PHE A 38 -2.00 -31.68 -7.64
CA PHE A 38 -3.27 -31.40 -8.31
C PHE A 38 -3.12 -30.60 -9.62
N GLU A 39 -1.94 -30.02 -9.94
CA GLU A 39 -1.68 -29.35 -11.22
C GLU A 39 -1.78 -30.31 -12.42
N GLY A 40 -1.44 -31.59 -12.22
CA GLY A 40 -1.57 -32.58 -13.29
C GLY A 40 -3.02 -32.99 -13.61
N ILE A 41 -3.99 -32.60 -12.77
CA ILE A 41 -5.38 -33.09 -12.83
C ILE A 41 -6.36 -31.94 -13.10
N LEU A 42 -6.02 -30.73 -12.67
CA LEU A 42 -6.89 -29.57 -12.80
C LEU A 42 -6.78 -28.92 -14.19
N PRO A 43 -7.86 -28.32 -14.70
CA PRO A 43 -7.77 -27.43 -15.87
C PRO A 43 -6.84 -26.25 -15.61
N GLU A 44 -6.10 -25.83 -16.65
CA GLU A 44 -5.09 -24.76 -16.59
C GLU A 44 -5.60 -23.45 -15.97
N LYS A 45 -6.86 -23.07 -16.25
CA LYS A 45 -7.52 -21.89 -15.64
C LYS A 45 -7.58 -21.91 -14.09
N TYR A 46 -7.43 -23.09 -13.48
CA TYR A 46 -7.42 -23.29 -12.04
C TYR A 46 -6.00 -23.47 -11.47
N HIS A 47 -4.97 -23.57 -12.32
CA HIS A 47 -3.58 -23.72 -11.86
C HIS A 47 -3.12 -22.55 -11.00
N LYS A 48 -3.66 -21.35 -11.24
CA LYS A 48 -3.42 -20.17 -10.39
C LYS A 48 -3.82 -20.35 -8.92
N TYR A 49 -4.69 -21.32 -8.59
CA TYR A 49 -5.14 -21.59 -7.22
C TYR A 49 -4.33 -22.69 -6.52
N ILE A 50 -3.47 -23.40 -7.25
CA ILE A 50 -2.67 -24.56 -6.82
C ILE A 50 -1.16 -24.39 -7.11
N GLY A 51 -0.79 -23.36 -7.88
CA GLY A 51 0.57 -22.93 -8.22
C GLY A 51 1.43 -22.54 -7.01
N THR A 52 2.70 -22.21 -7.26
CA THR A 52 3.79 -21.89 -6.31
C THR A 52 3.38 -21.52 -4.87
N PRO A 53 4.13 -22.05 -3.87
CA PRO A 53 3.64 -22.21 -2.50
C PRO A 53 3.02 -20.95 -1.90
N ALA A 54 1.88 -21.15 -1.22
CA ALA A 54 1.10 -20.11 -0.53
C ALA A 54 1.76 -19.55 0.75
N PHE A 55 3.02 -19.86 1.00
CA PHE A 55 3.75 -19.32 2.15
C PHE A 55 5.17 -19.05 1.70
N PHE A 56 5.41 -17.81 1.32
CA PHE A 56 6.75 -17.29 1.21
C PHE A 56 7.40 -17.29 2.59
N ASP A 57 8.69 -17.53 2.60
CA ASP A 57 9.51 -17.34 3.79
C ASP A 57 9.63 -15.83 4.06
N ASN A 58 9.40 -15.42 5.31
CA ASN A 58 9.62 -14.03 5.72
C ASN A 58 11.11 -13.70 5.87
N SER A 59 11.99 -14.69 5.91
CA SER A 59 13.43 -14.49 6.16
C SER A 59 14.09 -13.49 5.19
N PRO A 60 13.84 -13.53 3.87
CA PRO A 60 14.38 -12.51 2.94
C PRO A 60 13.86 -11.10 3.26
N SER A 61 12.58 -10.94 3.56
CA SER A 61 11.99 -9.64 3.92
C SER A 61 12.56 -9.10 5.24
N ILE A 62 12.70 -9.97 6.24
CA ILE A 62 13.34 -9.65 7.52
C ILE A 62 14.77 -9.20 7.30
N ASP A 63 15.52 -9.91 6.47
CA ASP A 63 16.90 -9.62 6.17
C ASP A 63 17.07 -8.26 5.48
N ILE A 64 16.26 -7.97 4.45
CA ILE A 64 16.23 -6.67 3.78
C ILE A 64 15.87 -5.54 4.77
N LEU A 65 14.82 -5.71 5.56
CA LEU A 65 14.40 -4.70 6.53
C LEU A 65 15.47 -4.44 7.60
N ARG A 66 16.12 -5.49 8.11
CA ARG A 66 17.21 -5.34 9.10
C ARG A 66 18.43 -4.63 8.51
N ARG A 67 18.78 -4.93 7.26
CA ARG A 67 19.95 -4.33 6.60
C ARG A 67 19.73 -2.86 6.20
N TYR A 68 18.54 -2.53 5.69
CA TYR A 68 18.34 -1.25 5.00
C TYR A 68 17.34 -0.32 5.69
N ALA A 69 16.38 -0.82 6.46
CA ALA A 69 15.32 0.03 7.03
C ALA A 69 15.71 0.74 8.33
N SER A 70 16.93 0.52 8.86
CA SER A 70 17.47 1.21 10.04
C SER A 70 16.49 1.26 11.23
N LEU A 71 15.85 0.12 11.54
CA LEU A 71 14.76 0.03 12.52
C LEU A 71 15.20 0.34 13.96
N ASP A 72 16.50 0.21 14.23
CA ASP A 72 17.12 0.52 15.54
C ASP A 72 17.37 2.02 15.73
N SER A 73 17.17 2.85 14.69
CA SER A 73 17.26 4.29 14.84
C SER A 73 16.18 4.77 15.81
N LYS A 74 16.62 5.43 16.88
CA LYS A 74 15.75 6.16 17.81
C LYS A 74 15.10 7.37 17.13
N ASP A 75 15.68 7.82 16.02
CA ASP A 75 15.35 9.06 15.33
C ASP A 75 14.72 8.78 13.96
N MET A 76 13.65 7.98 13.93
CA MET A 76 12.76 8.01 12.77
C MET A 76 12.11 9.40 12.77
N ALA A 77 12.70 10.33 12.01
CA ALA A 77 12.53 11.77 12.19
C ALA A 77 11.12 12.28 11.87
N LEU A 78 10.37 11.55 11.06
CA LEU A 78 8.99 11.86 10.71
C LEU A 78 8.02 10.84 11.31
N PRO A 79 6.82 11.26 11.74
CA PRO A 79 5.76 10.35 12.11
C PRO A 79 5.45 9.36 10.98
N PHE A 80 5.52 8.08 11.29
CA PHE A 80 5.32 6.98 10.37
C PHE A 80 4.21 6.07 10.87
N TRP A 81 3.14 5.99 10.08
CA TRP A 81 1.97 5.19 10.37
C TRP A 81 1.87 4.03 9.38
N ALA A 82 1.61 2.83 9.88
CA ALA A 82 1.35 1.65 9.05
C ALA A 82 -0.09 1.16 9.23
N SER A 83 -0.72 0.77 8.13
CA SER A 83 -2.05 0.16 8.12
C SER A 83 -1.94 -1.34 8.35
N VAL A 84 -2.75 -1.87 9.25
CA VAL A 84 -2.79 -3.30 9.59
C VAL A 84 -4.23 -3.80 9.73
N TYR A 85 -4.49 -5.02 9.29
CA TYR A 85 -5.79 -5.67 9.47
C TYR A 85 -5.74 -6.64 10.64
N GLU A 86 -6.52 -6.37 11.70
CA GLU A 86 -6.62 -7.27 12.86
C GLU A 86 -7.43 -8.52 12.49
N SER A 87 -6.82 -9.68 12.70
CA SER A 87 -7.37 -11.01 12.38
C SER A 87 -8.60 -11.33 13.22
N ASP A 88 -9.68 -11.77 12.58
CA ASP A 88 -10.85 -12.35 13.27
C ASP A 88 -10.71 -13.88 13.45
N GLY A 89 -9.64 -14.45 12.89
CA GLY A 89 -9.36 -15.87 12.86
C GLY A 89 -8.79 -16.29 11.51
N VAL A 90 -7.79 -17.19 11.52
CA VAL A 90 -7.05 -17.55 10.30
C VAL A 90 -7.97 -18.06 9.18
N VAL A 91 -8.96 -18.90 9.52
CA VAL A 91 -9.90 -19.46 8.53
C VAL A 91 -10.83 -18.39 7.97
N THR A 92 -11.36 -17.52 8.83
CA THR A 92 -12.28 -16.44 8.42
C THR A 92 -11.57 -15.41 7.55
N ASP A 93 -10.33 -15.06 7.90
CA ASP A 93 -9.55 -14.05 7.17
C ASP A 93 -9.15 -14.56 5.78
N ILE A 94 -8.76 -15.83 5.68
CA ILE A 94 -8.50 -16.49 4.40
C ILE A 94 -9.77 -16.51 3.54
N TRP A 95 -10.91 -16.91 4.11
CA TRP A 95 -12.17 -16.97 3.37
C TRP A 95 -12.59 -15.59 2.87
N LYS A 96 -12.48 -14.56 3.72
CA LYS A 96 -12.71 -13.16 3.35
C LYS A 96 -11.80 -12.73 2.20
N PHE A 97 -10.49 -12.92 2.32
CA PHE A 97 -9.52 -12.59 1.27
C PHE A 97 -9.89 -13.21 -0.09
N ILE A 98 -10.28 -14.47 -0.09
CA ILE A 98 -10.68 -15.19 -1.31
C ILE A 98 -11.97 -14.61 -1.88
N SER A 99 -12.98 -14.43 -1.04
CA SER A 99 -14.29 -13.91 -1.47
C SER A 99 -14.20 -12.48 -2.01
N THR A 100 -13.37 -11.63 -1.41
CA THR A 100 -13.06 -10.28 -1.92
C THR A 100 -12.24 -10.35 -3.21
N SER A 101 -11.26 -11.27 -3.30
CA SER A 101 -10.48 -11.48 -4.53
C SER A 101 -11.32 -11.94 -5.72
N LEU A 102 -12.46 -12.58 -5.46
CA LEU A 102 -13.45 -13.02 -6.44
C LEU A 102 -14.62 -12.02 -6.62
N ASP A 103 -14.56 -10.85 -5.99
CA ASP A 103 -15.61 -9.82 -5.98
C ASP A 103 -16.99 -10.30 -5.47
N VAL A 104 -17.00 -11.36 -4.67
CA VAL A 104 -18.21 -11.97 -4.07
C VAL A 104 -18.58 -11.28 -2.75
N TYR A 105 -17.61 -10.65 -2.08
CA TYR A 105 -17.81 -10.02 -0.77
C TYR A 105 -17.14 -8.63 -0.72
N LYS A 106 -17.94 -7.60 -0.42
CA LYS A 106 -17.55 -6.18 -0.53
C LYS A 106 -17.38 -5.44 0.79
N GLU A 107 -17.79 -6.03 1.90
CA GLU A 107 -17.79 -5.37 3.22
C GLU A 107 -16.73 -6.02 4.12
N SER A 108 -15.59 -5.35 4.32
CA SER A 108 -14.58 -5.79 5.30
C SER A 108 -14.48 -4.83 6.47
N LYS A 109 -14.07 -5.34 7.62
CA LYS A 109 -13.71 -4.54 8.80
C LYS A 109 -12.66 -3.49 8.40
N ALA A 110 -12.72 -2.30 9.00
CA ALA A 110 -11.72 -1.28 8.76
C ALA A 110 -10.33 -1.71 9.29
N SER A 111 -9.27 -1.34 8.56
CA SER A 111 -7.91 -1.49 9.04
C SER A 111 -7.63 -0.53 10.19
N SER A 112 -6.71 -0.93 11.06
CA SER A 112 -6.18 -0.11 12.14
C SER A 112 -4.86 0.54 11.71
N PHE A 113 -4.48 1.63 12.37
CA PHE A 113 -3.22 2.32 12.09
C PHE A 113 -2.31 2.25 13.31
N ILE A 114 -1.09 1.80 13.08
CA ILE A 114 -0.04 1.69 14.11
C ILE A 114 0.97 2.81 13.90
N HIS A 115 1.25 3.58 14.95
CA HIS A 115 2.35 4.55 14.95
C HIS A 115 3.67 3.81 15.14
N ILE A 116 4.49 3.72 14.10
CA ILE A 116 5.71 2.93 14.07
C ILE A 116 6.78 3.54 14.99
N ASN A 117 6.81 4.87 15.12
CA ASN A 117 7.81 5.58 15.91
C ASN A 117 7.75 5.22 17.40
N THR A 118 6.57 4.86 17.92
CA THR A 118 6.38 4.55 19.35
C THR A 118 6.74 3.11 19.72
N LEU A 119 7.02 2.26 18.73
CA LEU A 119 7.30 0.85 18.95
C LEU A 119 8.77 0.58 19.26
N SER A 120 9.03 -0.51 19.99
CA SER A 120 10.38 -1.06 20.12
C SER A 120 10.91 -1.53 18.75
N PRO A 121 12.23 -1.60 18.50
CA PRO A 121 12.75 -2.02 17.19
C PRO A 121 12.25 -3.39 16.72
N GLY A 122 12.10 -4.34 17.65
CA GLY A 122 11.53 -5.66 17.35
C GLY A 122 10.05 -5.59 16.95
N GLU A 123 9.28 -4.66 17.52
CA GLU A 123 7.88 -4.45 17.18
C GLU A 123 7.70 -3.62 15.92
N LYS A 124 8.59 -2.66 15.64
CA LYS A 124 8.65 -1.96 14.34
C LYS A 124 8.75 -2.97 13.21
N LEU A 125 9.68 -3.92 13.31
CA LEU A 125 9.83 -5.00 12.32
C LEU A 125 8.53 -5.80 12.15
N LYS A 126 7.91 -6.21 13.25
CA LYS A 126 6.65 -6.98 13.21
C LYS A 126 5.51 -6.16 12.60
N ALA A 127 5.40 -4.88 12.91
CA ALA A 127 4.38 -3.98 12.37
C ALA A 127 4.55 -3.79 10.86
N LEU A 128 5.77 -3.62 10.37
CA LEU A 128 6.06 -3.54 8.93
C LEU A 128 5.72 -4.86 8.21
N LEU A 129 6.14 -5.99 8.77
CA LEU A 129 5.78 -7.30 8.24
C LEU A 129 4.27 -7.55 8.26
N ALA A 130 3.58 -7.09 9.32
CA ALA A 130 2.12 -7.19 9.41
C ALA A 130 1.45 -6.40 8.30
N SER A 131 1.88 -5.15 8.10
CA SER A 131 1.32 -4.24 7.11
C SER A 131 1.37 -4.77 5.68
N SER A 132 2.28 -5.70 5.38
CA SER A 132 2.45 -6.34 4.06
C SER A 132 2.17 -7.85 4.07
N ALA A 133 1.57 -8.40 5.13
CA ALA A 133 1.35 -9.82 5.27
C ALA A 133 0.09 -10.27 4.51
N ILE A 134 0.19 -10.42 3.18
CA ILE A 134 -0.92 -10.88 2.35
C ILE A 134 -1.32 -12.30 2.80
N PRO A 135 -2.60 -12.54 3.19
CA PRO A 135 -3.07 -13.88 3.52
C PRO A 135 -2.89 -14.78 2.31
N LEU A 136 -2.41 -16.01 2.50
CA LEU A 136 -2.13 -16.84 1.34
C LEU A 136 -0.69 -16.78 0.84
N ALA A 137 0.10 -15.83 1.36
CA ALA A 137 1.47 -15.58 0.94
C ALA A 137 2.40 -15.44 2.15
N TYR A 138 1.95 -14.79 3.22
CA TYR A 138 2.74 -14.57 4.42
C TYR A 138 1.95 -14.88 5.70
N GLU A 139 2.68 -15.19 6.76
CA GLU A 139 2.11 -15.43 8.09
C GLU A 139 1.71 -14.12 8.77
N ALA A 140 0.57 -14.15 9.48
CA ALA A 140 0.17 -13.06 10.37
C ALA A 140 1.23 -12.80 11.44
N GLN A 141 1.45 -11.53 11.73
CA GLN A 141 2.36 -11.10 12.77
C GLN A 141 1.60 -10.88 14.08
N ARG A 142 2.26 -11.18 15.21
CA ARG A 142 1.70 -10.92 16.54
C ARG A 142 2.30 -9.67 17.15
N ILE A 143 1.45 -8.70 17.45
CA ILE A 143 1.80 -7.42 18.09
C ILE A 143 0.84 -7.27 19.28
N ASP A 144 1.37 -7.09 20.49
CA ASP A 144 0.57 -6.99 21.73
C ASP A 144 -0.48 -8.11 21.91
N GLY A 145 -0.11 -9.35 21.59
CA GLY A 145 -0.99 -10.52 21.72
C GLY A 145 -2.07 -10.63 20.64
N LYS A 146 -2.25 -9.61 19.80
CA LYS A 146 -3.18 -9.61 18.66
C LYS A 146 -2.48 -10.03 17.38
N LYS A 147 -3.22 -10.66 16.47
CA LYS A 147 -2.72 -11.10 15.16
C LYS A 147 -3.11 -10.10 14.08
N PHE A 148 -2.17 -9.75 13.23
CA PHE A 148 -2.35 -8.78 12.16
C PHE A 148 -1.90 -9.32 10.80
N TYR A 149 -2.66 -8.98 9.78
CA TYR A 149 -2.36 -9.20 8.35
C TYR A 149 -2.26 -7.85 7.63
N ASP A 150 -2.02 -7.93 6.31
CA ASP A 150 -1.93 -6.79 5.42
C ASP A 150 -3.06 -5.78 5.61
N GLY A 151 -2.69 -4.50 5.75
CA GLY A 151 -3.63 -3.40 5.94
C GLY A 151 -4.60 -3.22 4.75
N GLY A 152 -4.22 -3.65 3.55
CA GLY A 152 -5.04 -3.60 2.34
C GLY A 152 -6.28 -4.50 2.37
N LEU A 153 -6.36 -5.46 3.30
CA LEU A 153 -7.54 -6.31 3.47
C LEU A 153 -8.74 -5.54 4.06
N GLY A 154 -8.45 -4.56 4.89
CA GLY A 154 -9.46 -3.79 5.56
C GLY A 154 -9.79 -2.49 4.85
N GLY A 155 -10.98 -1.98 5.18
CA GLY A 155 -11.49 -0.73 4.64
C GLY A 155 -12.36 -0.98 3.42
N GLY A 156 -13.59 -1.44 3.68
CA GLY A 156 -14.69 -1.59 2.71
C GLY A 156 -14.88 -0.38 1.79
N SER A 157 -16.01 0.33 1.85
CA SER A 157 -16.29 1.42 0.89
C SER A 157 -15.32 2.64 0.93
N ASN A 158 -14.26 2.62 1.75
CA ASN A 158 -13.34 3.76 1.98
C ASN A 158 -11.88 3.56 1.57
N PHE A 159 -11.43 2.34 1.28
CA PHE A 159 -10.07 2.04 0.78
C PHE A 159 -8.91 2.60 1.63
N GLN A 160 -9.14 2.93 2.91
CA GLN A 160 -8.10 3.47 3.80
C GLN A 160 -7.07 2.43 4.23
N GLY A 161 -7.36 1.14 4.04
CA GLY A 161 -6.39 0.07 4.27
C GLY A 161 -5.17 0.18 3.35
N ASN A 162 -5.40 0.38 2.05
CA ASN A 162 -4.36 0.56 1.03
C ASN A 162 -3.84 2.01 0.94
N THR A 163 -4.66 2.99 1.31
CA THR A 163 -4.30 4.41 1.20
C THR A 163 -4.58 5.13 2.53
N PRO A 164 -3.72 4.91 3.54
CA PRO A 164 -3.99 5.31 4.93
C PRO A 164 -3.63 6.78 5.20
N ILE A 165 -4.46 7.71 4.73
CA ILE A 165 -4.22 9.15 4.97
C ILE A 165 -4.88 9.66 6.24
N THR A 166 -5.87 8.95 6.79
CA THR A 166 -6.55 9.31 8.04
C THR A 166 -5.59 9.65 9.19
N PRO A 167 -4.57 8.84 9.55
CA PRO A 167 -3.68 9.18 10.65
C PRO A 167 -2.86 10.45 10.40
N LEU A 168 -2.50 10.75 9.15
CA LEU A 168 -1.78 11.99 8.81
C LEU A 168 -2.64 13.23 9.04
N ILE A 169 -3.95 13.12 8.80
CA ILE A 169 -4.90 14.22 9.02
C ILE A 169 -5.23 14.35 10.50
N GLU A 170 -5.64 13.24 11.13
CA GLU A 170 -6.20 13.25 12.47
C GLU A 170 -5.13 13.37 13.56
N ASN A 171 -3.98 12.73 13.40
CA ASN A 171 -2.91 12.74 14.39
C ASN A 171 -1.86 13.80 14.07
N GLU A 172 -1.39 13.87 12.82
CA GLU A 172 -0.29 14.77 12.42
C GLU A 172 -0.74 16.14 11.91
N LYS A 173 -2.06 16.34 11.75
CA LYS A 173 -2.68 17.61 11.31
C LYS A 173 -2.15 18.09 9.96
N CYS A 174 -1.78 17.16 9.07
CA CYS A 174 -1.35 17.50 7.72
C CYS A 174 -2.48 18.19 6.94
N SER A 175 -2.20 19.39 6.41
CA SER A 175 -3.11 20.14 5.55
C SER A 175 -2.90 19.86 4.05
N HIS A 176 -1.73 19.31 3.71
CA HIS A 176 -1.34 18.95 2.36
C HIS A 176 -0.78 17.53 2.37
N ILE A 177 -1.28 16.66 1.49
CA ILE A 177 -0.89 15.25 1.43
C ILE A 177 -0.60 14.87 -0.01
N ILE A 178 0.55 14.22 -0.22
CA ILE A 178 0.88 13.56 -1.49
C ILE A 178 0.47 12.10 -1.35
N VAL A 179 -0.38 11.63 -2.26
CA VAL A 179 -0.91 10.26 -2.27
C VAL A 179 -0.38 9.53 -3.49
N THR A 180 0.44 8.51 -3.27
CA THR A 180 0.92 7.63 -4.33
C THR A 180 0.05 6.39 -4.40
N HIS A 181 -0.62 6.18 -5.53
CA HIS A 181 -1.48 5.02 -5.76
C HIS A 181 -0.69 3.85 -6.37
N LEU A 182 -1.12 2.62 -6.08
CA LEU A 182 -0.50 1.40 -6.62
C LEU A 182 -1.12 0.92 -7.96
N GLN A 183 -2.30 1.42 -8.31
CA GLN A 183 -2.99 1.05 -9.55
C GLN A 183 -3.77 2.22 -10.13
N ASP A 184 -3.83 2.28 -11.45
CA ASP A 184 -4.76 3.15 -12.16
C ASP A 184 -6.19 2.63 -11.95
N GLY A 185 -7.09 3.47 -11.45
CA GLY A 185 -8.45 3.05 -11.10
C GLY A 185 -8.67 2.58 -9.65
N ALA A 186 -7.77 2.88 -8.71
CA ALA A 186 -8.10 2.73 -7.28
C ALA A 186 -9.40 3.50 -6.95
N PHE A 187 -10.41 2.81 -6.39
CA PHE A 187 -11.71 3.35 -5.96
C PHE A 187 -11.63 4.35 -4.80
N TRP A 188 -10.42 4.71 -4.39
CA TRP A 188 -10.16 5.69 -3.36
C TRP A 188 -10.60 7.09 -3.84
N ASP A 189 -11.43 7.76 -3.04
CA ASP A 189 -12.04 9.05 -3.38
C ASP A 189 -11.54 10.18 -2.48
N ARG A 190 -10.77 11.10 -3.07
CA ARG A 190 -10.28 12.30 -2.40
C ARG A 190 -11.39 13.20 -1.85
N LYS A 191 -12.60 13.17 -2.42
CA LYS A 191 -13.72 14.04 -2.00
C LYS A 191 -14.17 13.79 -0.56
N ARG A 192 -13.80 12.63 0.00
CA ARG A 192 -14.03 12.29 1.40
C ARG A 192 -13.19 13.12 2.37
N PHE A 193 -12.19 13.85 1.89
CA PHE A 193 -11.26 14.65 2.68
C PHE A 193 -11.28 16.11 2.21
N PRO A 194 -12.42 16.82 2.33
CA PRO A 194 -12.62 18.14 1.70
C PRO A 194 -11.73 19.24 2.29
N ASN A 195 -11.21 19.05 3.51
CA ASN A 195 -10.44 20.06 4.24
C ASN A 195 -8.93 19.91 4.04
N VAL A 196 -8.49 19.05 3.12
CA VAL A 196 -7.08 18.73 2.89
C VAL A 196 -6.76 18.85 1.41
N SER A 197 -5.65 19.50 1.09
CA SER A 197 -5.13 19.60 -0.27
C SER A 197 -4.40 18.30 -0.64
N ILE A 198 -4.88 17.59 -1.65
CA ILE A 198 -4.36 16.27 -2.02
C ILE A 198 -3.77 16.31 -3.43
N LEU A 199 -2.48 16.00 -3.53
CA LEU A 199 -1.79 15.74 -4.79
C LEU A 199 -1.71 14.23 -5.01
N GLU A 200 -2.36 13.72 -6.04
CA GLU A 200 -2.36 12.30 -6.35
C GLU A 200 -1.31 11.97 -7.43
N ILE A 201 -0.45 11.00 -7.14
CA ILE A 201 0.44 10.37 -8.11
C ILE A 201 -0.20 9.04 -8.48
N ARG A 202 -0.72 8.93 -9.70
CA ARG A 202 -1.37 7.72 -10.21
C ARG A 202 -0.51 7.07 -11.28
N PRO A 203 -0.29 5.75 -11.20
CA PRO A 203 0.62 5.08 -12.11
C PRO A 203 0.02 4.96 -13.50
N ARG A 204 0.80 5.24 -14.55
CA ARG A 204 0.37 5.07 -15.94
C ARG A 204 0.85 3.73 -16.48
N GLY A 205 0.03 2.69 -16.37
CA GLY A 205 0.29 1.42 -17.06
C GLY A 205 0.97 0.31 -16.26
N ILE A 206 0.95 0.38 -14.91
CA ILE A 206 1.50 -0.69 -14.05
C ILE A 206 0.64 -1.98 -14.06
N SER A 207 -0.60 -1.94 -14.59
CA SER A 207 -1.49 -3.11 -14.56
C SER A 207 -1.30 -4.04 -15.78
N LYS A 208 -0.40 -5.03 -15.69
CA LYS A 208 -0.41 -6.24 -16.53
C LYS A 208 -1.07 -7.46 -15.84
N GLY A 209 -1.86 -7.24 -14.78
CA GLY A 209 -2.65 -8.25 -14.06
C GLY A 209 -2.06 -8.70 -12.70
N LYS A 210 -2.85 -9.44 -11.90
CA LYS A 210 -2.52 -9.83 -10.50
C LYS A 210 -1.23 -10.67 -10.34
N LEU A 211 -0.79 -11.35 -11.39
CA LEU A 211 0.43 -12.18 -11.39
C LEU A 211 1.71 -11.34 -11.60
N ASP A 212 1.61 -10.20 -12.30
CA ASP A 212 2.76 -9.31 -12.49
C ASP A 212 3.13 -8.61 -11.18
N MET A 213 2.20 -8.45 -10.24
CA MET A 213 2.45 -7.86 -8.91
C MET A 213 3.49 -8.62 -8.06
N LEU A 214 3.77 -9.89 -8.38
CA LEU A 214 4.78 -10.71 -7.70
C LEU A 214 6.01 -10.99 -8.59
N ASN A 215 6.17 -10.24 -9.67
CA ASN A 215 7.31 -10.37 -10.58
C ASN A 215 8.53 -9.62 -10.03
N PHE A 216 9.34 -10.31 -9.24
CA PHE A 216 10.59 -9.76 -8.70
C PHE A 216 11.79 -9.90 -9.65
N GLY A 217 11.55 -10.05 -10.96
CA GLY A 217 12.61 -10.02 -11.96
C GLY A 217 13.26 -8.65 -12.02
N SER A 218 14.60 -8.59 -12.10
CA SER A 218 15.34 -7.32 -12.09
C SER A 218 14.90 -6.34 -13.18
N GLY A 219 14.61 -6.84 -14.39
CA GLY A 219 14.09 -6.02 -15.48
C GLY A 219 12.74 -5.38 -15.16
N ALA A 220 11.82 -6.14 -14.58
CA ALA A 220 10.51 -5.62 -14.16
C ALA A 220 10.63 -4.60 -13.02
N ILE A 221 11.49 -4.88 -12.03
CA ILE A 221 11.75 -3.94 -10.92
C ILE A 221 12.29 -2.60 -11.46
N LEU A 222 13.26 -2.63 -12.37
CA LEU A 222 13.82 -1.40 -12.96
C LEU A 222 12.79 -0.64 -13.80
N GLU A 223 11.97 -1.35 -14.59
CA GLU A 223 10.86 -0.76 -15.36
C GLU A 223 9.85 -0.06 -14.42
N TRP A 224 9.46 -0.71 -13.32
CA TRP A 224 8.54 -0.13 -12.35
C TRP A 224 9.11 1.06 -11.58
N MET A 225 10.41 1.00 -11.23
CA MET A 225 11.09 2.13 -10.59
C MET A 225 11.12 3.36 -11.52
N GLU A 226 11.46 3.16 -12.80
CA GLU A 226 11.46 4.23 -13.80
C GLU A 226 10.04 4.78 -14.02
N GLN A 227 9.05 3.89 -14.15
CA GLN A 227 7.65 4.30 -14.29
C GLN A 227 7.19 5.16 -13.09
N GLY A 228 7.50 4.72 -11.86
CA GLY A 228 7.19 5.49 -10.65
C GLY A 228 7.85 6.86 -10.62
N TYR A 229 9.11 6.97 -11.08
CA TYR A 229 9.81 8.24 -11.22
C TYR A 229 9.11 9.16 -12.24
N GLN A 230 8.77 8.63 -13.42
CA GLN A 230 8.11 9.41 -14.47
C GLN A 230 6.70 9.86 -14.06
N ASP A 231 5.97 9.05 -13.31
CA ASP A 231 4.62 9.40 -12.83
C ASP A 231 4.66 10.44 -11.72
N ALA A 232 5.63 10.33 -10.80
CA ALA A 232 5.87 11.35 -9.80
C ALA A 232 6.28 12.68 -10.45
N LYS A 233 7.23 12.64 -11.40
CA LYS A 233 7.67 13.82 -12.15
C LYS A 233 6.50 14.49 -12.87
N ALA A 234 5.73 13.74 -13.65
CA ALA A 234 4.61 14.28 -14.41
C ALA A 234 3.51 14.90 -13.51
N SER A 235 3.37 14.42 -12.27
CA SER A 235 2.37 14.93 -11.31
C SER A 235 2.89 16.14 -10.52
N ILE A 236 4.16 16.14 -10.13
CA ILE A 236 4.75 17.15 -9.25
C ILE A 236 5.29 18.35 -10.03
N GLU A 237 5.91 18.14 -11.20
CA GLU A 237 6.58 19.20 -11.98
C GLU A 237 5.64 20.36 -12.33
N PRO A 238 4.39 20.14 -12.83
CA PRO A 238 3.47 21.23 -13.11
C PRO A 238 3.09 22.04 -11.86
N VAL A 239 2.99 21.38 -10.70
CA VAL A 239 2.68 22.03 -9.42
C VAL A 239 3.86 22.90 -8.98
N ALA A 240 5.08 22.38 -9.09
CA ALA A 240 6.30 23.11 -8.75
C ALA A 240 6.51 24.33 -9.65
N GLU A 241 6.33 24.19 -10.97
CA GLU A 241 6.42 25.29 -11.93
C GLU A 241 5.35 26.37 -11.69
N GLY A 242 4.12 25.94 -11.39
CA GLY A 242 3.05 26.85 -10.99
C GLY A 242 3.41 27.65 -9.75
N LEU A 243 3.90 26.98 -8.69
CA LEU A 243 4.34 27.61 -7.44
C LEU A 243 5.46 28.64 -7.68
N ASP A 244 6.48 28.29 -8.46
CA ASP A 244 7.57 29.21 -8.80
C ASP A 244 7.06 30.43 -9.57
N THR A 245 6.18 30.23 -10.54
CA THR A 245 5.54 31.31 -11.30
C THR A 245 4.76 32.26 -10.39
N PHE A 246 3.94 31.71 -9.46
CA PHE A 246 3.21 32.52 -8.48
C PHE A 246 4.14 33.31 -7.56
N GLN A 247 5.22 32.71 -7.08
CA GLN A 247 6.20 33.40 -6.23
C GLN A 247 6.90 34.55 -6.96
N ARG A 248 7.27 34.35 -8.22
CA ARG A 248 7.89 35.40 -9.07
C ARG A 248 6.92 36.55 -9.34
N SER A 249 5.65 36.23 -9.58
CA SER A 249 4.59 37.23 -9.78
C SER A 249 4.42 38.11 -8.53
N ARG A 250 4.34 37.50 -7.34
CA ARG A 250 4.26 38.24 -6.06
C ARG A 250 5.44 39.17 -5.85
N LYS A 251 6.67 38.68 -6.04
CA LYS A 251 7.88 39.50 -5.90
C LYS A 251 7.90 40.69 -6.87
N THR A 252 7.39 40.50 -8.08
CA THR A 252 7.27 41.59 -9.06
C THR A 252 6.23 42.61 -8.62
N GLN A 253 5.09 42.16 -8.10
CA GLN A 253 4.04 43.03 -7.58
C GLN A 253 4.53 43.86 -6.38
N ASP A 254 5.23 43.23 -5.42
CA ASP A 254 5.81 43.93 -4.27
C ASP A 254 6.78 45.03 -4.73
N ARG A 255 7.66 44.74 -5.70
CA ARG A 255 8.58 45.73 -6.28
C ARG A 255 7.87 46.90 -6.97
N LEU A 256 6.75 46.63 -7.65
CA LEU A 256 5.96 47.68 -8.29
C LEU A 256 5.29 48.59 -7.24
N ILE A 257 4.82 48.00 -6.14
CA ILE A 257 4.26 48.77 -5.01
C ILE A 257 5.34 49.65 -4.38
N ASP A 258 6.52 49.09 -4.11
CA ASP A 258 7.65 49.85 -3.55
C ASP A 258 8.04 51.01 -4.47
N SER A 259 8.19 50.74 -5.77
CA SER A 259 8.53 51.77 -6.77
C SER A 259 7.46 52.87 -6.86
N ALA A 260 6.18 52.51 -6.76
CA ALA A 260 5.08 53.47 -6.75
C ALA A 260 5.08 54.33 -5.48
N SER A 261 5.43 53.76 -4.32
CA SER A 261 5.60 54.50 -3.07
C SER A 261 6.75 55.51 -3.17
N GLU A 262 7.92 55.07 -3.65
CA GLU A 262 9.08 55.94 -3.86
C GLU A 262 8.76 57.10 -4.81
N MET A 263 8.05 56.82 -5.90
CA MET A 263 7.61 57.86 -6.84
C MET A 263 6.64 58.85 -6.19
N THR A 264 5.72 58.36 -5.35
CA THR A 264 4.77 59.22 -4.62
C THR A 264 5.50 60.14 -3.64
N ASP A 265 6.51 59.63 -2.94
CA ASP A 265 7.29 60.42 -1.98
C ASP A 265 8.19 61.44 -2.69
N ALA A 266 8.79 61.08 -3.82
CA ALA A 266 9.52 62.02 -4.66
C ALA A 266 8.61 63.15 -5.20
N LEU A 267 7.37 62.82 -5.59
CA LEU A 267 6.39 63.81 -6.05
C LEU A 267 5.90 64.74 -4.94
N LYS A 268 5.84 64.27 -3.68
CA LYS A 268 5.55 65.13 -2.52
C LYS A 268 6.70 66.12 -2.29
N TRP A 269 7.94 65.63 -2.33
CA TRP A 269 9.13 66.46 -2.14
C TRP A 269 9.24 67.58 -3.18
N LEU A 270 8.85 67.33 -4.44
CA LEU A 270 8.83 68.35 -5.49
C LEU A 270 7.74 69.43 -5.33
N LYS A 271 6.77 69.24 -4.43
CA LYS A 271 5.67 70.18 -4.18
C LYS A 271 5.88 71.08 -2.96
N GLU A 272 6.92 70.82 -2.16
CA GLU A 272 7.37 71.65 -1.04
C GLU A 272 8.48 72.61 -1.49
#